data_AF-A0A1S2LP04-F1
#
_entry.id   AF-A0A1S2LP04-F1
#
_cell.length_a   1.000
_cell.length_b   1.000
_cell.length_c   1.000
_cell.angle_alpha   90.00
_cell.angle_beta   90.00
_cell.angle_gamma   90.00
#
_symmetry.space_group_name_H-M   'P 1'
#
loop_
_entity.id
_entity.type
_entity.pdbx_description
1 polymer ?
#
loop_
_entity_poly.entity_id
_entity_poly.type
_entity_poly.pdbx_seq_one_letter_code
_entity_poly.pdbx_strand_id
1 'polypeptide(L)'
;MTVIHLSKSDMKKQIKRAIYEPFFQVTKNVRANFAKNQKGRENNFFIHSIPGFETIAPVMTITRSLESSTGNAIQKCARNISILTYGRCNVPTIINPNNLEFDLDDAQIQEKLKHALGQKQSKKDIADILHTTDRQVIVSNISDANPTVEQFMSRNNATHENIKSLLTEKISYPNIHFVPIDLGYFVPTTNEHEQPLLHIHEIKAGGNLDSKNAHANARKLFTHYCHANYPNAKVYFSTAYNNKGEGEKFHGSIVNHLSDEMILSGSSFWETILPEEITFATFKRLYQEVMEEMQFSKLIYTIFQPENE
;
A
#
# COMPACT_ATOMS: atom_id res chain seq x y z
N MET A 1 -20.50 -12.41 16.49
CA MET A 1 -19.10 -12.90 16.46
C MET A 1 -18.39 -12.34 17.68
N THR A 2 -17.92 -13.20 18.58
CA THR A 2 -17.26 -12.78 19.82
C THR A 2 -15.85 -12.28 19.50
N VAL A 3 -15.63 -10.97 19.64
CA VAL A 3 -14.28 -10.39 19.64
C VAL A 3 -13.58 -10.97 20.85
N ILE A 4 -12.58 -11.83 20.64
CA ILE A 4 -11.74 -12.31 21.74
C ILE A 4 -10.91 -11.10 22.19
N HIS A 5 -11.25 -10.52 23.35
CA HIS A 5 -10.42 -9.51 23.96
C HIS A 5 -9.09 -10.14 24.37
N LEU A 6 -8.06 -9.91 23.55
CA LEU A 6 -6.69 -10.30 23.87
C LEU A 6 -6.20 -9.47 25.05
N SER A 7 -5.34 -10.06 25.89
CA SER A 7 -4.63 -9.26 26.88
C SER A 7 -3.71 -8.26 26.16
N LYS A 8 -3.40 -7.13 26.80
CA LYS A 8 -2.47 -6.14 26.23
C LYS A 8 -1.09 -6.75 25.89
N SER A 9 -0.67 -7.77 26.63
CA SER A 9 0.57 -8.51 26.37
C SER A 9 0.48 -9.35 25.10
N ASP A 10 -0.64 -10.05 24.91
CA ASP A 10 -0.91 -10.84 23.72
C ASP A 10 -1.07 -9.94 22.49
N MET A 11 -1.71 -8.78 22.61
CA MET A 11 -1.83 -7.83 21.51
C MET A 11 -0.46 -7.33 21.05
N LYS A 12 0.44 -6.95 21.98
CA LYS A 12 1.81 -6.56 21.64
C LYS A 12 2.55 -7.66 20.87
N LYS A 13 2.35 -8.93 21.25
CA LYS A 13 2.93 -10.08 20.54
C LYS A 13 2.39 -10.23 19.12
N GLN A 14 1.08 -10.03 18.93
CA GLN A 14 0.46 -10.05 17.60
C GLN A 14 0.95 -8.88 16.73
N ILE A 15 1.09 -7.68 17.29
CA ILE A 15 1.69 -6.53 16.58
C ILE A 15 3.14 -6.83 16.17
N LYS A 16 3.95 -7.40 17.06
CA LYS A 16 5.32 -7.82 16.70
C LYS A 16 5.33 -8.79 15.52
N ARG A 17 4.41 -9.76 15.51
CA ARG A 17 4.27 -10.71 14.40
C ARG A 17 3.85 -10.02 13.10
N ALA A 18 2.90 -9.10 13.18
CA ALA A 18 2.43 -8.31 12.05
C ALA A 18 3.54 -7.44 11.42
N ILE A 19 4.54 -7.04 12.22
CA ILE A 19 5.76 -6.35 11.76
C ILE A 19 6.80 -7.33 11.24
N TYR A 20 7.06 -8.42 11.96
CA TYR A 20 8.15 -9.35 11.66
C TYR A 20 7.98 -10.00 10.28
N GLU A 21 6.80 -10.57 10.00
CA GLU A 21 6.60 -11.36 8.78
C GLU A 21 6.83 -10.55 7.49
N PRO A 22 6.24 -9.33 7.32
CA PRO A 22 6.50 -8.53 6.12
C PRO A 22 7.96 -8.09 5.96
N PHE A 23 8.61 -7.66 7.06
CA PHE A 23 9.99 -7.14 7.01
C PHE A 23 11.02 -8.26 6.87
N PHE A 24 10.78 -9.43 7.45
CA PHE A 24 11.61 -10.60 7.19
C PHE A 24 11.54 -11.03 5.71
N GLN A 25 10.38 -10.88 5.07
CA GLN A 25 10.28 -11.15 3.63
C GLN A 25 11.06 -10.12 2.78
N VAL A 26 11.27 -8.89 3.28
CA VAL A 26 12.14 -7.90 2.61
C VAL A 26 13.56 -8.45 2.49
N THR A 27 14.13 -8.99 3.57
CA THR A 27 15.52 -9.50 3.53
C THR A 27 15.66 -10.64 2.53
N LYS A 28 14.69 -11.57 2.50
CA LYS A 28 14.62 -12.66 1.51
C LYS A 28 14.53 -12.15 0.08
N ASN A 29 13.62 -11.21 -0.19
CA ASN A 29 13.38 -10.67 -1.53
C ASN A 29 14.58 -9.88 -2.04
N VAL A 30 15.19 -9.06 -1.19
CA VAL A 30 16.38 -8.27 -1.55
C VAL A 30 17.53 -9.21 -1.87
N ARG A 31 17.80 -10.22 -1.03
CA ARG A 31 18.85 -11.21 -1.26
C ARG A 31 18.64 -11.96 -2.58
N ALA A 32 17.44 -12.52 -2.78
CA ALA A 32 17.13 -13.34 -3.96
C ALA A 32 17.25 -12.57 -5.28
N ASN A 33 16.97 -11.27 -5.28
CA ASN A 33 17.00 -10.45 -6.50
C ASN A 33 18.29 -9.63 -6.67
N PHE A 34 19.20 -9.65 -5.69
CA PHE A 34 20.35 -8.76 -5.66
C PHE A 34 21.25 -8.93 -6.89
N ALA A 35 21.73 -10.15 -7.15
CA ALA A 35 22.62 -10.43 -8.29
C ALA A 35 22.00 -10.04 -9.64
N LYS A 36 20.72 -10.37 -9.84
CA LYS A 36 19.99 -9.98 -11.06
C LYS A 36 19.89 -8.46 -11.22
N ASN A 37 19.57 -7.75 -10.14
CA ASN A 37 19.42 -6.31 -10.16
C ASN A 37 20.76 -5.59 -10.35
N GLN A 38 21.83 -6.12 -9.75
CA GLN A 38 23.20 -5.61 -9.89
C GLN A 38 23.69 -5.77 -11.34
N LYS A 39 23.51 -6.96 -11.94
CA LYS A 39 23.80 -7.19 -13.36
C LYS A 39 23.03 -6.22 -14.27
N GLY A 40 21.80 -5.90 -13.92
CA GLY A 40 21.02 -4.87 -14.62
C GLY A 40 21.66 -3.47 -14.58
N ARG A 41 22.48 -3.15 -13.56
CA ARG A 41 23.22 -1.88 -13.45
C ARG A 41 24.47 -1.86 -14.29
N GLU A 42 25.15 -2.99 -14.46
CA GLU A 42 26.34 -3.12 -15.33
C GLU A 42 26.00 -2.74 -16.79
N ASN A 43 24.78 -3.05 -17.23
CA ASN A 43 24.30 -2.67 -18.56
C ASN A 43 24.02 -1.15 -18.71
N ASN A 44 24.05 -0.37 -17.63
CA ASN A 44 23.87 1.08 -17.70
C ASN A 44 25.23 1.75 -17.85
N PHE A 45 25.61 2.05 -19.09
CA PHE A 45 26.92 2.64 -19.40
C PHE A 45 27.19 3.96 -18.67
N PHE A 46 26.17 4.75 -18.33
CA PHE A 46 26.36 6.00 -17.57
C PHE A 46 26.83 5.73 -16.14
N ILE A 47 26.25 4.73 -15.48
CA ILE A 47 26.63 4.36 -14.11
C ILE A 47 27.92 3.55 -14.13
N HIS A 48 28.06 2.62 -15.07
CA HIS A 48 29.22 1.75 -15.21
C HIS A 48 30.52 2.51 -15.48
N SER A 49 30.44 3.68 -16.12
CA SER A 49 31.60 4.53 -16.41
C SER A 49 32.06 5.39 -15.22
N ILE A 50 31.35 5.38 -14.08
CA ILE A 50 31.72 6.18 -12.90
C ILE A 50 32.93 5.52 -12.20
N PRO A 51 34.03 6.26 -11.93
CA PRO A 51 35.12 5.75 -11.11
C PRO A 51 34.62 5.24 -9.75
N GLY A 52 34.95 3.98 -9.41
CA GLY A 52 34.44 3.33 -8.19
C GLY A 52 33.08 2.64 -8.35
N PHE A 53 32.66 2.32 -9.57
CA PHE A 53 31.42 1.58 -9.88
C PHE A 53 31.22 0.33 -9.00
N GLU A 54 32.26 -0.46 -8.79
CA GLU A 54 32.20 -1.69 -7.98
C GLU A 54 31.72 -1.44 -6.55
N THR A 55 31.98 -0.26 -5.99
CA THR A 55 31.51 0.14 -4.65
C THR A 55 30.11 0.77 -4.72
N ILE A 56 29.84 1.55 -5.76
CA ILE A 56 28.60 2.33 -5.90
C ILE A 56 27.41 1.44 -6.31
N ALA A 57 27.62 0.50 -7.24
CA ALA A 57 26.57 -0.31 -7.83
C ALA A 57 25.86 -1.22 -6.80
N PRO A 58 26.57 -1.90 -5.87
CA PRO A 58 25.93 -2.62 -4.77
C PRO A 58 25.04 -1.72 -3.90
N VAL A 59 25.52 -0.54 -3.51
CA VAL A 59 24.77 0.42 -2.68
C VAL A 59 23.48 0.84 -3.41
N MET A 60 23.59 1.28 -4.67
CA MET A 60 22.44 1.70 -5.47
C MET A 60 21.42 0.57 -5.71
N THR A 61 21.90 -0.67 -5.77
CA THR A 61 21.06 -1.85 -5.97
C THR A 61 20.29 -2.18 -4.70
N ILE A 62 20.97 -2.18 -3.55
CA ILE A 62 20.34 -2.41 -2.23
C ILE A 62 19.36 -1.28 -1.90
N THR A 63 19.74 -0.01 -2.01
CA THR A 63 18.86 1.12 -1.66
C THR A 63 17.53 1.04 -2.40
N ARG A 64 17.57 0.88 -3.74
CA ARG A 64 16.35 0.76 -4.54
C ARG A 64 15.52 -0.47 -4.18
N SER A 65 16.17 -1.60 -3.94
CA SER A 65 15.48 -2.85 -3.60
C SER A 65 14.83 -2.76 -2.22
N LEU A 66 15.48 -2.10 -1.27
CA LEU A 66 14.96 -1.78 0.06
C LEU A 66 13.79 -0.83 -0.03
N GLU A 67 13.90 0.31 -0.71
CA GLU A 67 12.80 1.28 -0.87
C GLU A 67 11.52 0.61 -1.40
N SER A 68 11.65 -0.17 -2.48
CA SER A 68 10.51 -0.88 -3.08
C SER A 68 9.93 -1.95 -2.15
N SER A 69 10.80 -2.79 -1.57
CA SER A 69 10.35 -3.92 -0.74
C SER A 69 9.79 -3.46 0.61
N THR A 70 10.36 -2.41 1.21
CA THR A 70 9.88 -1.83 2.47
C THR A 70 8.55 -1.12 2.30
N GLY A 71 8.31 -0.43 1.17
CA GLY A 71 6.99 0.12 0.85
C GLY A 71 5.90 -0.94 0.88
N ASN A 72 6.15 -2.10 0.23
CA ASN A 72 5.23 -3.24 0.25
C ASN A 72 5.09 -3.85 1.65
N ALA A 73 6.17 -3.91 2.43
CA ALA A 73 6.14 -4.43 3.79
C ALA A 73 5.30 -3.54 4.73
N ILE A 74 5.38 -2.22 4.56
CA ILE A 74 4.57 -1.24 5.30
C ILE A 74 3.09 -1.45 5.01
N GLN A 75 2.69 -1.59 3.75
CA GLN A 75 1.29 -1.86 3.38
C GLN A 75 0.76 -3.15 4.03
N LYS A 76 1.55 -4.24 3.96
CA LYS A 76 1.19 -5.51 4.60
C LYS A 76 1.11 -5.41 6.12
N CYS A 77 2.06 -4.69 6.74
CA CYS A 77 2.05 -4.43 8.18
C CYS A 77 0.78 -3.68 8.59
N ALA A 78 0.47 -2.57 7.91
CA ALA A 78 -0.73 -1.79 8.15
C ALA A 78 -2.01 -2.62 8.00
N ARG A 79 -2.08 -3.47 6.97
CA ARG A 79 -3.20 -4.39 6.77
C ARG A 79 -3.33 -5.41 7.90
N ASN A 80 -2.24 -6.08 8.27
CA ASN A 80 -2.24 -7.08 9.33
C ASN A 80 -2.66 -6.46 10.68
N ILE A 81 -2.22 -5.24 10.96
CA ILE A 81 -2.63 -4.48 12.14
C ILE A 81 -4.11 -4.13 12.06
N SER A 82 -4.60 -3.64 10.91
CA SER A 82 -6.02 -3.35 10.70
C SER A 82 -6.90 -4.59 10.92
N ILE A 83 -6.42 -5.80 10.55
CA ILE A 83 -7.12 -7.07 10.80
C ILE A 83 -7.23 -7.36 12.30
N LEU A 84 -6.20 -7.03 13.09
CA LEU A 84 -6.24 -7.18 14.55
C LEU A 84 -7.24 -6.21 15.18
N THR A 85 -7.36 -4.99 14.65
CA THR A 85 -8.22 -3.93 15.17
C THR A 85 -9.68 -4.09 14.76
N TYR A 86 -9.94 -4.33 13.47
CA TYR A 86 -11.28 -4.33 12.88
C TYR A 86 -11.82 -5.73 12.58
N GLY A 87 -10.97 -6.76 12.64
CA GLY A 87 -11.31 -8.13 12.26
C GLY A 87 -11.19 -8.36 10.76
N ARG A 88 -10.81 -9.59 10.37
CA ARG A 88 -10.48 -9.95 8.97
C ARG A 88 -11.59 -9.63 7.97
N CYS A 89 -12.85 -9.90 8.33
CA CYS A 89 -14.00 -9.68 7.45
C CYS A 89 -14.23 -8.18 7.14
N ASN A 90 -13.71 -7.29 7.98
CA ASN A 90 -13.86 -5.84 7.82
C ASN A 90 -12.66 -5.19 7.12
N VAL A 91 -11.63 -5.95 6.69
CA VAL A 91 -10.42 -5.40 6.05
C VAL A 91 -10.27 -5.95 4.63
N PRO A 92 -11.06 -5.43 3.68
CA PRO A 92 -11.02 -5.90 2.30
C PRO A 92 -9.66 -5.64 1.66
N THR A 93 -9.22 -6.61 0.84
CA THR A 93 -8.04 -6.46 -0.03
C THR A 93 -8.33 -5.77 -1.34
N ILE A 94 -9.58 -5.87 -1.75
CA ILE A 94 -10.08 -5.54 -3.06
C ILE A 94 -11.42 -4.86 -2.91
N ILE A 95 -11.72 -4.00 -3.86
CA ILE A 95 -13.03 -3.40 -4.01
C ILE A 95 -13.73 -4.07 -5.19
N ASN A 96 -15.01 -4.40 -5.02
CA ASN A 96 -15.86 -4.95 -6.08
C ASN A 96 -16.82 -3.87 -6.61
N PRO A 97 -16.44 -3.13 -7.68
CA PRO A 97 -17.19 -1.96 -8.12
C PRO A 97 -18.59 -2.27 -8.66
N ASN A 98 -18.81 -3.50 -9.12
CA ASN A 98 -20.05 -3.91 -9.76
C ASN A 98 -20.87 -4.87 -8.89
N ASN A 99 -20.41 -5.13 -7.65
CA ASN A 99 -20.99 -6.13 -6.75
C ASN A 99 -21.22 -7.50 -7.43
N LEU A 100 -20.29 -7.89 -8.31
CA LEU A 100 -20.36 -9.16 -9.04
C LEU A 100 -19.94 -10.29 -8.10
N GLU A 101 -20.71 -11.39 -8.06
CA GLU A 101 -20.30 -12.57 -7.30
C GLU A 101 -18.98 -13.15 -7.86
N PHE A 102 -18.09 -13.59 -6.98
CA PHE A 102 -16.89 -14.31 -7.34
C PHE A 102 -16.50 -15.30 -6.24
N ASP A 103 -16.06 -16.48 -6.64
CA ASP A 103 -15.62 -17.57 -5.76
C ASP A 103 -14.09 -17.64 -5.76
N LEU A 104 -13.46 -16.75 -4.99
CA LEU A 104 -12.02 -16.80 -4.72
C LEU A 104 -11.74 -16.51 -3.25
N ASP A 105 -10.81 -17.26 -2.67
CA ASP A 105 -10.23 -16.93 -1.38
C ASP A 105 -9.10 -15.87 -1.49
N ASP A 106 -8.71 -15.31 -0.35
CA ASP A 106 -7.65 -14.28 -0.27
C ASP A 106 -6.30 -14.76 -0.85
N ALA A 107 -5.97 -16.04 -0.72
CA ALA A 107 -4.69 -16.58 -1.19
C ALA A 107 -4.67 -16.64 -2.72
N GLN A 108 -5.77 -17.09 -3.32
CA GLN A 108 -5.95 -17.11 -4.77
C GLN A 108 -5.96 -15.69 -5.36
N ILE A 109 -6.60 -14.73 -4.70
CA ILE A 109 -6.57 -13.32 -5.10
C ILE A 109 -5.12 -12.79 -5.07
N GLN A 110 -4.36 -13.06 -4.00
CA GLN A 110 -2.97 -12.62 -3.88
C GLN A 110 -2.04 -13.26 -4.90
N GLU A 111 -2.24 -14.54 -5.22
CA GLU A 111 -1.47 -15.24 -6.26
C GLU A 111 -1.73 -14.64 -7.64
N LYS A 112 -3.00 -14.45 -8.00
CA LYS A 112 -3.36 -13.83 -9.28
C LYS A 112 -2.88 -12.37 -9.37
N LEU A 113 -2.93 -11.60 -8.28
CA LEU A 113 -2.32 -10.26 -8.20
C LEU A 113 -0.81 -10.30 -8.42
N LYS A 114 -0.10 -11.25 -7.80
CA LYS A 114 1.35 -11.41 -7.98
C LYS A 114 1.71 -11.77 -9.42
N HIS A 115 0.91 -12.59 -10.09
CA HIS A 115 1.10 -12.94 -11.50
C HIS A 115 0.85 -11.73 -12.42
N ALA A 116 -0.22 -10.98 -12.17
CA ALA A 116 -0.59 -9.79 -12.95
C ALA A 116 0.36 -8.58 -12.75
N LEU A 117 0.97 -8.45 -11.57
CA LEU A 117 1.91 -7.36 -11.23
C LEU A 117 3.38 -7.74 -11.45
N GLY A 118 3.69 -9.04 -11.57
CA GLY A 118 5.05 -9.58 -11.62
C GLY A 118 5.69 -9.63 -13.01
N GLN A 119 4.93 -9.43 -14.09
CA GLN A 119 5.45 -9.46 -15.45
C GLN A 119 5.34 -8.07 -16.09
N LYS A 120 6.50 -7.44 -16.37
CA LYS A 120 6.62 -6.35 -17.36
C LYS A 120 6.40 -6.91 -18.77
N GLN A 121 5.27 -7.55 -19.02
CA GLN A 121 4.86 -7.94 -20.37
C GLN A 121 3.77 -6.99 -20.84
N SER A 122 3.70 -6.83 -22.16
CA SER A 122 2.96 -5.75 -22.79
C SER A 122 1.47 -5.85 -22.42
N LYS A 123 0.78 -4.70 -22.40
CA LYS A 123 -0.66 -4.58 -22.07
C LYS A 123 -1.57 -5.56 -22.85
N LYS A 124 -1.08 -6.13 -23.95
CA LYS A 124 -1.79 -7.08 -24.81
C LYS A 124 -1.72 -8.52 -24.29
N ASP A 125 -0.63 -8.90 -23.63
CA ASP A 125 -0.39 -10.28 -23.18
C ASP A 125 -1.21 -10.66 -21.93
N ILE A 126 -1.59 -9.67 -21.10
CA ILE A 126 -2.44 -9.88 -19.92
C ILE A 126 -3.87 -10.25 -20.32
N ALA A 127 -4.37 -9.70 -21.43
CA ALA A 127 -5.68 -10.07 -21.98
C ALA A 127 -5.67 -11.50 -22.53
N ASP A 128 -4.59 -11.89 -23.23
CA ASP A 128 -4.45 -13.22 -23.82
C ASP A 128 -4.22 -14.32 -22.76
N ILE A 129 -3.53 -14.03 -21.65
CA ILE A 129 -3.38 -14.97 -20.52
C ILE A 129 -4.71 -15.21 -19.79
N LEU A 130 -5.61 -14.21 -19.78
CA LEU A 130 -6.92 -14.29 -19.12
C LEU A 130 -8.03 -14.82 -20.05
N HIS A 131 -7.72 -15.19 -21.29
CA HIS A 131 -8.69 -15.66 -22.30
C HIS A 131 -9.10 -17.14 -22.17
N THR A 132 -8.89 -17.79 -21.02
CA THR A 132 -9.39 -19.16 -20.78
C THR A 132 -10.34 -19.20 -19.59
N THR A 133 -11.63 -19.02 -19.91
CA THR A 133 -12.83 -19.50 -19.19
C THR A 133 -13.11 -19.03 -17.74
N ASP A 134 -12.13 -18.54 -16.98
CA ASP A 134 -12.31 -17.98 -15.63
C ASP A 134 -12.31 -16.44 -15.69
N ARG A 135 -13.48 -15.84 -15.94
CA ARG A 135 -13.68 -14.38 -15.95
C ARG A 135 -13.53 -13.78 -14.55
N GLN A 136 -12.29 -13.59 -14.12
CA GLN A 136 -11.90 -12.82 -12.94
C GLN A 136 -10.84 -11.82 -13.38
N VAL A 137 -11.30 -10.79 -14.10
CA VAL A 137 -10.42 -9.74 -14.62
C VAL A 137 -10.00 -8.86 -13.43
N ILE A 138 -8.74 -9.05 -13.03
CA ILE A 138 -8.01 -8.18 -12.09
C ILE A 138 -7.49 -7.00 -12.88
N VAL A 139 -7.91 -5.78 -12.56
CA VAL A 139 -7.25 -4.61 -13.12
C VAL A 139 -6.05 -4.26 -12.24
N SER A 140 -4.87 -4.68 -12.68
CA SER A 140 -3.59 -4.26 -12.10
C SER A 140 -3.17 -2.85 -12.55
N ASN A 141 -3.80 -2.30 -13.59
CA ASN A 141 -3.45 -0.99 -14.17
C ASN A 141 -4.70 -0.10 -14.30
N ILE A 142 -5.05 0.61 -13.22
CA ILE A 142 -6.00 1.73 -13.27
C ILE A 142 -5.33 2.94 -13.97
N SER A 143 -4.84 2.75 -15.20
CA SER A 143 -4.17 3.79 -15.98
C SER A 143 -5.12 4.55 -16.90
N ASP A 144 -6.37 4.10 -17.01
CA ASP A 144 -7.30 4.72 -17.95
C ASP A 144 -7.79 6.04 -17.35
N ALA A 145 -7.60 7.12 -18.12
CA ALA A 145 -8.06 8.45 -17.78
C ALA A 145 -9.56 8.36 -17.56
N ASN A 146 -9.98 8.30 -16.30
CA ASN A 146 -11.35 8.59 -15.94
C ASN A 146 -11.51 10.10 -16.13
N PRO A 147 -12.15 10.55 -17.23
CA PRO A 147 -12.17 11.98 -17.58
C PRO A 147 -12.88 12.79 -16.50
N THR A 148 -13.83 12.18 -15.78
CA THR A 148 -14.52 12.79 -14.64
C THR A 148 -13.56 13.06 -13.49
N VAL A 149 -12.69 12.10 -13.13
CA VAL A 149 -11.66 12.28 -12.11
C VAL A 149 -10.66 13.36 -12.53
N GLU A 150 -10.20 13.34 -13.77
CA GLU A 150 -9.28 14.35 -14.30
C GLU A 150 -9.88 15.76 -14.29
N GLN A 151 -11.13 15.90 -14.74
CA GLN A 151 -11.84 17.17 -14.71
C GLN A 151 -12.04 17.67 -13.28
N PHE A 152 -12.38 16.79 -12.34
CA PHE A 152 -12.52 17.14 -10.93
C PHE A 152 -11.19 17.65 -10.34
N MET A 153 -10.09 16.92 -10.57
CA MET A 153 -8.77 17.28 -10.09
C MET A 153 -8.24 18.60 -10.65
N SER A 154 -8.66 18.98 -11.86
CA SER A 154 -8.24 20.24 -12.49
C SER A 154 -8.88 21.49 -11.87
N ARG A 155 -9.98 21.33 -11.11
CA ARG A 155 -10.84 22.45 -10.66
C ARG A 155 -10.87 22.66 -9.16
N ASN A 156 -10.47 21.68 -8.36
CA ASN A 156 -10.74 21.68 -6.92
C ASN A 156 -9.56 21.17 -6.09
N ASN A 157 -9.43 21.73 -4.89
CA ASN A 157 -8.80 21.02 -3.78
C ASN A 157 -9.82 20.05 -3.19
N ALA A 158 -9.51 18.75 -3.15
CA ALA A 158 -10.48 17.74 -2.77
C ALA A 158 -10.74 17.71 -1.26
N THR A 159 -12.00 17.52 -0.89
CA THR A 159 -12.49 17.29 0.47
C THR A 159 -13.37 16.04 0.45
N HIS A 160 -13.62 15.40 1.60
CA HIS A 160 -14.55 14.27 1.65
C HIS A 160 -15.96 14.65 1.21
N GLU A 161 -16.33 15.93 1.32
CA GLU A 161 -17.65 16.39 0.86
C GLU A 161 -17.70 16.52 -0.66
N ASN A 162 -16.74 17.20 -1.29
CA ASN A 162 -16.82 17.50 -2.72
C ASN A 162 -16.54 16.27 -3.61
N ILE A 163 -15.80 15.27 -3.12
CA ILE A 163 -15.56 14.03 -3.88
C ILE A 163 -16.84 13.22 -4.09
N LYS A 164 -17.90 13.44 -3.30
CA LYS A 164 -19.21 12.77 -3.51
C LYS A 164 -19.78 13.04 -4.90
N SER A 165 -19.45 14.19 -5.50
CA SER A 165 -19.81 14.51 -6.88
C SER A 165 -19.24 13.52 -7.91
N LEU A 166 -18.20 12.77 -7.57
CA LEU A 166 -17.62 11.74 -8.44
C LEU A 166 -18.48 10.47 -8.53
N LEU A 167 -19.51 10.32 -7.70
CA LEU A 167 -20.41 9.15 -7.69
C LEU A 167 -21.72 9.38 -8.47
N THR A 168 -21.94 10.57 -9.03
CA THR A 168 -23.25 10.95 -9.61
C THR A 168 -23.59 10.25 -10.92
N GLU A 169 -22.61 9.65 -11.60
CA GLU A 169 -22.85 8.74 -12.71
C GLU A 169 -22.27 7.39 -12.33
N LYS A 170 -23.11 6.34 -12.31
CA LYS A 170 -22.66 4.98 -12.02
C LYS A 170 -21.68 4.58 -13.12
N ILE A 171 -20.38 4.72 -12.84
CA ILE A 171 -19.34 4.36 -13.80
C ILE A 171 -19.35 2.83 -13.89
N SER A 172 -20.06 2.31 -14.89
CA SER A 172 -20.15 0.89 -15.15
C SER A 172 -18.85 0.44 -15.77
N TYR A 173 -18.14 -0.43 -15.07
CA TYR A 173 -16.97 -1.10 -15.58
C TYR A 173 -17.33 -2.57 -15.82
N PRO A 174 -18.09 -2.89 -16.88
CA PRO A 174 -18.81 -4.17 -17.01
C PRO A 174 -17.92 -5.42 -16.97
N ASN A 175 -16.60 -5.25 -17.12
CA ASN A 175 -15.60 -6.31 -17.09
C ASN A 175 -14.62 -6.20 -15.91
N ILE A 176 -14.84 -5.33 -14.93
CA ILE A 176 -13.98 -5.21 -13.75
C ILE A 176 -14.66 -5.89 -12.57
N HIS A 177 -14.10 -7.03 -12.15
CA HIS A 177 -14.60 -7.77 -11.00
C HIS A 177 -14.02 -7.20 -9.70
N PHE A 178 -12.76 -6.76 -9.73
CA PHE A 178 -12.12 -6.22 -8.55
C PHE A 178 -10.93 -5.31 -8.81
N VAL A 179 -10.71 -4.44 -7.84
CA VAL A 179 -9.67 -3.41 -7.83
C VAL A 179 -8.86 -3.55 -6.55
N PRO A 180 -7.55 -3.82 -6.63
CA PRO A 180 -6.71 -3.88 -5.45
C PRO A 180 -6.53 -2.48 -4.85
N ILE A 181 -6.55 -2.41 -3.52
CA ILE A 181 -6.25 -1.20 -2.76
C ILE A 181 -5.06 -1.45 -1.85
N ASP A 182 -4.34 -0.38 -1.50
CA ASP A 182 -3.20 -0.49 -0.58
C ASP A 182 -3.70 -0.88 0.83
N LEU A 183 -4.80 -0.25 1.29
CA LEU A 183 -5.51 -0.62 2.50
C LEU A 183 -6.96 -0.10 2.46
N GLY A 184 -7.91 -0.92 2.91
CA GLY A 184 -9.23 -0.44 3.28
C GLY A 184 -9.80 -1.23 4.45
N TYR A 185 -10.67 -0.59 5.23
CA TYR A 185 -11.34 -1.22 6.36
C TYR A 185 -12.70 -0.56 6.65
N PHE A 186 -13.64 -1.36 7.13
CA PHE A 186 -14.91 -0.90 7.65
C PHE A 186 -14.80 -0.67 9.16
N VAL A 187 -15.15 0.53 9.61
CA VAL A 187 -15.35 0.82 11.03
C VAL A 187 -16.76 0.34 11.39
N PRO A 188 -16.91 -0.68 12.25
CA PRO A 188 -18.21 -1.16 12.67
C PRO A 188 -18.96 -0.09 13.45
N THR A 189 -20.26 0.03 13.21
CA THR A 189 -21.15 0.84 14.04
C THR A 189 -21.91 -0.08 15.00
N THR A 190 -22.16 0.41 16.22
CA THR A 190 -23.03 -0.28 17.19
C THR A 190 -24.51 -0.05 16.89
N ASN A 191 -24.82 0.86 15.96
CA ASN A 191 -26.18 1.13 15.53
C ASN A 191 -26.51 0.30 14.28
N GLU A 192 -27.40 -0.67 14.42
CA GLU A 192 -27.82 -1.56 13.33
C GLU A 192 -28.51 -0.84 12.15
N HIS A 193 -28.93 0.42 12.34
CA HIS A 193 -29.52 1.25 11.29
C HIS A 193 -28.50 2.12 10.56
N GLU A 194 -27.24 2.14 11.00
CA GLU A 194 -26.18 2.89 10.34
C GLU A 194 -25.35 1.97 9.43
N GLN A 195 -25.04 2.48 8.24
CA GLN A 195 -24.09 1.82 7.36
C GLN A 195 -22.67 1.98 7.94
N PRO A 196 -21.83 0.94 7.93
CA PRO A 196 -20.47 1.03 8.45
C PRO A 196 -19.65 2.05 7.67
N LEU A 197 -18.67 2.69 8.31
CA LEU A 197 -17.84 3.68 7.64
C LEU A 197 -16.67 2.98 6.91
N LEU A 198 -16.59 3.11 5.59
CA LEU A 198 -15.46 2.57 4.82
C LEU A 198 -14.30 3.56 4.79
N HIS A 199 -13.11 3.13 5.21
CA HIS A 199 -11.87 3.87 5.05
C HIS A 199 -11.05 3.25 3.92
N ILE A 200 -10.48 4.06 3.04
CA ILE A 200 -9.58 3.63 1.95
C ILE A 200 -8.32 4.49 1.99
N HIS A 201 -7.16 3.85 1.96
CA HIS A 201 -5.88 4.52 2.00
C HIS A 201 -5.06 4.21 0.75
N GLU A 202 -4.44 5.23 0.17
CA GLU A 202 -3.27 5.10 -0.69
C GLU A 202 -2.03 5.32 0.18
N ILE A 203 -1.18 4.31 0.34
CA ILE A 203 -0.09 4.32 1.33
C ILE A 203 1.25 4.56 0.64
N LYS A 204 2.03 5.50 1.18
CA LYS A 204 3.46 5.67 0.89
C LYS A 204 4.29 5.53 2.16
N ALA A 205 5.57 5.22 2.03
CA ALA A 205 6.47 5.17 3.17
C ALA A 205 6.61 6.57 3.82
N GLY A 206 6.92 7.59 3.02
CA GLY A 206 7.05 8.98 3.45
C GLY A 206 7.58 9.86 2.32
N GLY A 207 8.05 11.07 2.68
CA GLY A 207 8.73 11.99 1.77
C GLY A 207 7.86 13.06 1.14
N ASN A 208 8.51 14.06 0.54
CA ASN A 208 7.84 15.06 -0.28
C ASN A 208 7.55 14.42 -1.64
N LEU A 209 6.28 14.11 -1.93
CA LEU A 209 5.92 13.71 -3.29
C LEU A 209 6.23 14.85 -4.26
N ASP A 210 7.00 14.55 -5.31
CA ASP A 210 7.11 15.44 -6.47
C ASP A 210 5.74 15.61 -7.15
N SER A 211 5.61 16.64 -7.99
CA SER A 211 4.32 17.04 -8.58
C SER A 211 3.70 15.96 -9.47
N LYS A 212 4.49 15.19 -10.22
CA LYS A 212 3.98 14.13 -11.11
C LYS A 212 3.46 12.95 -10.30
N ASN A 213 4.19 12.56 -9.27
CA ASN A 213 3.78 11.50 -8.37
C ASN A 213 2.57 11.93 -7.54
N ALA A 214 2.48 13.19 -7.12
CA ALA A 214 1.31 13.71 -6.40
C ALA A 214 0.01 13.57 -7.22
N HIS A 215 0.01 14.03 -8.47
CA HIS A 215 -1.17 13.93 -9.34
C HIS A 215 -1.58 12.47 -9.56
N ALA A 216 -0.63 11.58 -9.88
CA ALA A 216 -0.92 10.17 -10.10
C ALA A 216 -1.51 9.48 -8.85
N ASN A 217 -1.01 9.81 -7.66
CA ASN A 217 -1.51 9.25 -6.41
C ASN A 217 -2.91 9.77 -6.03
N ALA A 218 -3.17 11.07 -6.18
CA ALA A 218 -4.50 11.64 -5.96
C ALA A 218 -5.53 11.01 -6.91
N ARG A 219 -5.16 10.87 -8.20
CA ARG A 219 -6.00 10.21 -9.19
C ARG A 219 -6.30 8.75 -8.84
N LYS A 220 -5.28 7.98 -8.44
CA LYS A 220 -5.45 6.59 -8.00
C LYS A 220 -6.44 6.51 -6.82
N LEU A 221 -6.29 7.39 -5.83
CA LEU A 221 -7.17 7.48 -4.66
C LEU A 221 -8.64 7.75 -5.06
N PHE A 222 -8.90 8.74 -5.92
CA PHE A 222 -10.26 9.05 -6.37
C PHE A 222 -10.85 7.96 -7.26
N THR A 223 -10.01 7.28 -8.04
CA THR A 223 -10.50 6.17 -8.86
C THR A 223 -10.89 4.98 -7.96
N HIS A 224 -10.15 4.71 -6.89
CA HIS A 224 -10.57 3.75 -5.87
C HIS A 224 -11.88 4.16 -5.18
N TYR A 225 -12.08 5.45 -4.91
CA TYR A 225 -13.33 5.96 -4.36
C TYR A 225 -14.52 5.71 -5.30
N CYS A 226 -14.38 6.04 -6.59
CA CYS A 226 -15.39 5.74 -7.60
C CYS A 226 -15.69 4.24 -7.69
N HIS A 227 -14.66 3.40 -7.66
CA HIS A 227 -14.82 1.95 -7.66
C HIS A 227 -15.46 1.43 -6.36
N ALA A 228 -15.20 2.05 -5.21
CA ALA A 228 -15.86 1.68 -3.96
C ALA A 228 -17.37 1.87 -4.06
N ASN A 229 -17.79 2.90 -4.82
CA ASN A 229 -19.17 3.31 -4.97
C ASN A 229 -19.90 3.37 -3.62
N TYR A 230 -19.21 3.89 -2.61
CA TYR A 230 -19.65 3.93 -1.23
C TYR A 230 -19.65 5.40 -0.77
N PRO A 231 -20.79 6.11 -0.84
CA PRO A 231 -20.84 7.57 -0.65
C PRO A 231 -20.31 8.09 0.68
N ASN A 232 -20.34 7.25 1.71
CA ASN A 232 -19.83 7.59 3.03
C ASN A 232 -18.34 7.24 3.20
N ALA A 233 -17.67 6.70 2.17
CA ALA A 233 -16.28 6.30 2.31
C ALA A 233 -15.37 7.50 2.54
N LYS A 234 -14.43 7.33 3.48
CA LYS A 234 -13.36 8.26 3.77
C LYS A 234 -12.11 7.79 3.07
N VAL A 235 -11.56 8.61 2.20
CA VAL A 235 -10.35 8.27 1.44
C VAL A 235 -9.19 9.14 1.89
N TYR A 236 -8.04 8.51 2.06
CA TYR A 236 -6.86 9.12 2.64
C TYR A 236 -5.63 8.86 1.79
N PHE A 237 -4.84 9.91 1.56
CA PHE A 237 -3.44 9.74 1.25
C PHE A 237 -2.68 9.57 2.56
N SER A 238 -1.97 8.46 2.72
CA SER A 238 -1.33 8.11 3.99
C SER A 238 0.17 7.90 3.85
N THR A 239 0.94 8.44 4.80
CA THR A 239 2.37 8.17 4.92
C THR A 239 2.71 7.50 6.24
N ALA A 240 3.58 6.48 6.18
CA ALA A 240 3.99 5.74 7.38
C ALA A 240 4.85 6.55 8.35
N TYR A 241 5.54 7.60 7.87
CA TYR A 241 6.25 8.58 8.70
C TYR A 241 6.20 9.97 8.06
N ASN A 242 6.44 11.00 8.87
CA ASN A 242 6.65 12.37 8.38
C ASN A 242 8.16 12.65 8.20
N ASN A 243 8.58 13.03 6.99
CA ASN A 243 9.98 13.35 6.69
C ASN A 243 10.49 14.64 7.34
N LYS A 244 9.59 15.48 7.89
CA LYS A 244 9.92 16.66 8.70
C LYS A 244 9.95 16.38 10.20
N GLY A 245 9.51 15.20 10.62
CA GLY A 245 9.36 14.83 12.03
C GLY A 245 7.90 14.59 12.40
N GLU A 246 7.67 13.69 13.35
CA GLU A 246 6.33 13.36 13.83
C GLU A 246 5.69 14.57 14.53
N GLY A 247 4.43 14.86 14.21
CA GLY A 247 3.70 16.04 14.70
C GLY A 247 3.85 17.30 13.83
N GLU A 248 4.81 17.34 12.91
CA GLU A 248 4.93 18.43 11.95
C GLU A 248 3.83 18.38 10.88
N LYS A 249 3.53 19.53 10.28
CA LYS A 249 2.63 19.58 9.12
C LYS A 249 3.20 18.74 7.96
N PHE A 250 2.34 18.04 7.24
CA PHE A 250 2.75 17.35 6.03
C PHE A 250 3.20 18.36 4.95
N HIS A 251 4.32 18.06 4.28
CA HIS A 251 4.84 18.86 3.17
C HIS A 251 4.98 17.99 1.92
N GLY A 252 4.53 18.50 0.77
CA GLY A 252 4.65 17.81 -0.51
C GLY A 252 3.60 18.28 -1.51
N SER A 253 3.77 17.94 -2.78
CA SER A 253 2.90 18.47 -3.85
C SER A 253 1.46 17.94 -3.80
N ILE A 254 1.19 16.88 -3.02
CA ILE A 254 -0.14 16.28 -2.86
C ILE A 254 -1.14 17.24 -2.20
N VAL A 255 -0.68 18.20 -1.39
CA VAL A 255 -1.55 19.21 -0.74
C VAL A 255 -2.21 20.15 -1.75
N ASN A 256 -1.71 20.18 -2.99
CA ASN A 256 -2.33 20.94 -4.07
C ASN A 256 -3.58 20.22 -4.65
N HIS A 257 -3.77 18.94 -4.33
CA HIS A 257 -4.89 18.12 -4.80
C HIS A 257 -5.83 17.70 -3.68
N LEU A 258 -5.32 17.61 -2.45
CA LEU A 258 -6.04 17.13 -1.27
C LEU A 258 -6.02 18.17 -0.16
N SER A 259 -7.16 18.34 0.50
CA SER A 259 -7.26 19.07 1.76
C SER A 259 -6.61 18.31 2.91
N ASP A 260 -6.29 19.03 3.98
CA ASP A 260 -5.59 18.48 5.16
C ASP A 260 -6.38 17.31 5.80
N GLU A 261 -7.72 17.29 5.74
CA GLU A 261 -8.56 16.19 6.28
C GLU A 261 -8.39 14.85 5.54
N MET A 262 -7.86 14.87 4.32
CA MET A 262 -7.63 13.68 3.49
C MET A 262 -6.18 13.19 3.56
N ILE A 263 -5.34 13.79 4.40
CA ILE A 263 -3.92 13.46 4.53
C ILE A 263 -3.65 12.96 5.95
N LEU A 264 -3.15 11.73 6.07
CA LEU A 264 -2.74 11.15 7.36
C LEU A 264 -1.25 10.81 7.32
N SER A 265 -0.45 11.45 8.16
CA SER A 265 1.01 11.30 8.14
C SER A 265 1.53 10.79 9.48
N GLY A 266 2.35 9.74 9.45
CA GLY A 266 3.01 9.19 10.62
C GLY A 266 2.00 8.72 11.66
N SER A 267 2.14 9.21 12.89
CA SER A 267 1.23 8.94 14.01
C SER A 267 -0.25 9.01 13.63
N SER A 268 -0.68 10.08 12.94
CA SER A 268 -2.08 10.25 12.55
C SER A 268 -2.60 9.14 11.63
N PHE A 269 -1.74 8.51 10.83
CA PHE A 269 -2.13 7.33 10.05
C PHE A 269 -2.22 6.10 10.94
N TRP A 270 -1.16 5.79 11.69
CA TRP A 270 -1.09 4.57 12.49
C TRP A 270 -2.18 4.51 13.56
N GLU A 271 -2.51 5.63 14.18
CA GLU A 271 -3.58 5.71 15.20
C GLU A 271 -4.96 5.37 14.64
N THR A 272 -5.18 5.50 13.33
CA THR A 272 -6.46 5.05 12.73
C THR A 272 -6.58 3.54 12.61
N ILE A 273 -5.49 2.78 12.71
CA ILE A 273 -5.50 1.33 12.47
C ILE A 273 -4.99 0.52 13.65
N LEU A 274 -4.31 1.14 14.62
CA LEU A 274 -3.83 0.46 15.80
C LEU A 274 -5.00 0.07 16.72
N PRO A 275 -4.91 -1.07 17.43
CA PRO A 275 -5.84 -1.41 18.50
C PRO A 275 -5.83 -0.32 19.58
N GLU A 276 -6.97 -0.07 20.21
CA GLU A 276 -7.18 1.02 21.18
C GLU A 276 -6.12 1.02 22.31
N GLU A 277 -5.67 -0.16 22.74
CA GLU A 277 -4.67 -0.31 23.80
C GLU A 277 -3.21 -0.05 23.36
N ILE A 278 -2.96 0.15 22.07
CA ILE A 278 -1.63 0.36 21.47
C ILE A 278 -1.51 1.79 20.90
N THR A 279 -0.73 2.62 21.58
CA THR A 279 -0.37 3.95 21.08
C THR A 279 0.68 3.86 19.96
N PHE A 280 0.77 4.90 19.12
CA PHE A 280 1.81 5.01 18.11
C PHE A 280 3.24 4.91 18.71
N ALA A 281 3.47 5.53 19.87
CA ALA A 281 4.75 5.42 20.58
C ALA A 281 5.06 3.96 20.97
N THR A 282 4.06 3.20 21.40
CA THR A 282 4.20 1.77 21.70
C THR A 282 4.52 0.98 20.43
N PHE A 283 3.79 1.23 19.34
CA PHE A 283 4.03 0.60 18.04
C PHE A 283 5.46 0.86 17.53
N LYS A 284 5.93 2.11 17.58
CA LYS A 284 7.30 2.48 17.17
C LYS A 284 8.36 1.70 17.94
N ARG A 285 8.19 1.55 19.25
CA ARG A 285 9.08 0.75 20.10
C ARG A 285 9.05 -0.74 19.72
N LEU A 286 7.86 -1.31 19.49
CA LEU A 286 7.73 -2.71 19.05
C LEU A 286 8.38 -2.93 17.67
N TYR A 287 8.27 -1.96 16.76
CA TYR A 287 8.96 -2.00 15.48
C TYR A 287 10.47 -2.06 15.64
N GLN A 288 11.04 -1.20 16.50
CA GLN A 288 12.48 -1.20 16.80
C GLN A 288 12.94 -2.54 17.38
N GLU A 289 12.23 -3.04 18.39
CA GLU A 289 12.51 -4.36 18.99
C GLU A 289 12.51 -5.47 17.93
N VAL A 290 11.53 -5.47 17.03
CA VAL A 290 11.44 -6.49 15.97
C VAL A 290 12.60 -6.39 14.97
N MET A 291 13.02 -5.17 14.59
CA MET A 291 14.18 -4.98 13.73
C MET A 291 15.49 -5.46 14.38
N GLU A 292 15.64 -5.24 15.69
CA GLU A 292 16.78 -5.71 16.49
C GLU A 292 16.78 -7.22 16.66
N GLU A 293 15.64 -7.81 17.07
CA GLU A 293 15.46 -9.25 17.27
C GLU A 293 15.79 -10.05 15.99
N MET A 294 15.36 -9.55 14.82
CA MET A 294 15.67 -10.20 13.54
C MET A 294 17.08 -9.88 13.02
N GLN A 295 17.83 -9.01 13.71
CA GLN A 295 19.13 -8.51 13.27
C GLN A 295 19.08 -7.95 11.83
N PHE A 296 18.05 -7.13 11.53
CA PHE A 296 17.73 -6.71 10.16
C PHE A 296 18.94 -6.09 9.45
N SER A 297 19.66 -5.19 10.13
CA SER A 297 20.87 -4.57 9.59
C SER A 297 21.92 -5.60 9.19
N LYS A 298 22.20 -6.59 10.06
CA LYS A 298 23.16 -7.67 9.76
C LYS A 298 22.72 -8.48 8.54
N LEU A 299 21.44 -8.84 8.45
CA LEU A 299 20.89 -9.56 7.31
C LEU A 299 21.05 -8.78 6.00
N ILE A 300 20.87 -7.46 6.02
CA ILE A 300 21.11 -6.59 4.86
C ILE A 300 22.60 -6.46 4.54
N TYR A 301 23.46 -6.27 5.55
CA TYR A 301 24.90 -6.16 5.36
C TYR A 301 25.51 -7.42 4.72
N THR A 302 25.06 -8.62 5.11
CA THR A 302 25.51 -9.87 4.46
C THR A 302 25.09 -10.00 2.99
N ILE A 303 24.17 -9.16 2.49
CA ILE A 303 23.85 -9.10 1.05
C ILE A 303 24.85 -8.19 0.32
N PHE A 304 25.38 -7.17 1.02
CA PHE A 304 26.34 -6.20 0.47
C PHE A 304 27.73 -6.79 0.27
N GLN A 305 28.14 -7.70 1.15
CA GLN A 305 29.38 -8.45 1.04
C GLN A 305 29.01 -9.88 0.70
N PRO A 306 28.97 -10.27 -0.60
CA PRO A 306 29.02 -11.69 -0.91
C PRO A 306 30.27 -12.20 -0.20
N GLU A 307 30.10 -13.25 0.59
CA GLU A 307 31.20 -13.90 1.29
C GLU A 307 32.36 -14.10 0.32
N ASN A 308 33.55 -13.65 0.73
CA ASN A 308 34.77 -14.28 0.28
C ASN A 308 34.74 -15.71 0.84
N GLU A 309 33.99 -16.59 0.20
CA GLU A 309 34.08 -18.04 0.35
C GLU A 309 34.45 -18.66 -1.00
#